data_AF-A0A2D8MLP8-F1
#
_entry.id   AF-A0A2D8MLP8-F1
#
_cell.length_a   1.000
_cell.length_b   1.000
_cell.length_c   1.000
_cell.angle_alpha   90.00
_cell.angle_beta   90.00
_cell.angle_gamma   90.00
#
_symmetry.space_group_name_H-M   'P 1'
#
loop_
_entity.id
_entity.type
_entity.pdbx_description
1 polymer ?
#
loop_
_entity_poly.entity_id
_entity_poly.type
_entity_poly.pdbx_seq_one_letter_code
_entity_poly.pdbx_strand_id
1 'polypeptide(L)'
;MMIDKILNTKVVSIVIAAWMAFHIFIAVTSDFFWQPFATLALIGVVSYTLDSASARKIILVIGLGFLAMTSEFFYEISQGGVIGGENLPPLPGIVLWVIITLWVLVAGTATYTGLIKSET
;
A
#
# COMPACT_ATOMS: atom_id res chain seq x y z
N MET A 1 -1.91 22.99 -5.01
CA MET A 1 -2.98 22.26 -5.73
C MET A 1 -3.51 21.14 -4.82
N MET A 2 -4.74 20.64 -4.98
CA MET A 2 -5.26 19.57 -4.09
C MET A 2 -4.44 18.27 -4.17
N ILE A 3 -3.81 18.00 -5.31
CA ILE A 3 -2.98 16.81 -5.52
C ILE A 3 -1.75 16.76 -4.59
N ASP A 4 -1.17 17.91 -4.24
CA ASP A 4 0.00 18.00 -3.34
C ASP A 4 -0.34 17.50 -1.93
N LYS A 5 -1.59 17.70 -1.50
CA LYS A 5 -2.10 17.21 -0.21
C LYS A 5 -2.36 15.70 -0.24
N ILE A 6 -2.87 15.20 -1.36
CA ILE A 6 -3.18 13.77 -1.55
C ILE A 6 -1.89 12.94 -1.70
N LEU A 7 -0.84 13.50 -2.33
CA LEU A 7 0.46 12.85 -2.53
C LEU A 7 1.48 13.23 -1.45
N ASN A 8 1.02 13.83 -0.35
CA ASN A 8 1.84 14.18 0.79
C ASN A 8 2.37 12.90 1.45
N THR A 9 3.69 12.80 1.63
CA THR A 9 4.33 11.60 2.17
C THR A 9 3.84 11.24 3.56
N LYS A 10 3.56 12.23 4.41
CA LYS A 10 3.06 12.01 5.77
C LYS A 10 1.66 11.37 5.74
N VAL A 11 0.77 11.87 4.90
CA VAL A 11 -0.58 11.32 4.73
C VAL A 11 -0.51 9.87 4.22
N VAL A 12 0.29 9.65 3.17
CA VAL A 12 0.45 8.31 2.57
C VAL A 12 1.05 7.33 3.57
N SER A 13 2.07 7.74 4.33
CA SER A 13 2.67 6.93 5.40
C SER A 13 1.67 6.54 6.50
N ILE A 14 0.80 7.46 6.93
CA ILE A 14 -0.26 7.16 7.89
C ILE A 14 -1.22 6.11 7.31
N VAL A 15 -1.63 6.26 6.05
CA VAL A 15 -2.55 5.29 5.45
C VAL A 15 -1.88 3.93 5.26
N ILE A 16 -0.60 3.87 4.87
CA ILE A 16 0.15 2.60 4.83
C ILE A 16 0.14 1.94 6.22
N ALA A 17 0.44 2.69 7.27
CA ALA A 17 0.45 2.16 8.63
C ALA A 17 -0.93 1.63 9.06
N ALA A 18 -1.99 2.41 8.82
CA ALA A 18 -3.37 2.02 9.15
C ALA A 18 -3.85 0.83 8.32
N TRP A 19 -3.56 0.83 7.02
CA TRP A 19 -3.90 -0.24 6.09
C TRP A 19 -3.26 -1.55 6.52
N MET A 20 -1.97 -1.53 6.85
CA MET A 20 -1.25 -2.73 7.29
C MET A 20 -1.68 -3.17 8.69
N ALA A 21 -1.95 -2.25 9.61
CA ALA A 21 -2.50 -2.57 10.93
C ALA A 21 -3.85 -3.29 10.84
N PHE A 22 -4.72 -2.88 9.90
CA PHE A 22 -5.98 -3.59 9.64
C PHE A 22 -5.75 -5.03 9.15
N HIS A 23 -4.71 -5.27 8.35
CA HIS A 23 -4.37 -6.62 7.88
C HIS A 23 -3.77 -7.51 8.98
N ILE A 24 -3.16 -6.93 10.03
CA ILE A 24 -2.76 -7.70 11.22
C ILE A 24 -3.99 -8.34 11.86
N PHE A 25 -5.07 -7.57 12.03
CA PHE A 25 -6.31 -8.09 12.61
C PHE A 25 -6.87 -9.25 11.78
N ILE A 26 -6.95 -9.10 10.45
CA ILE A 26 -7.41 -10.15 9.54
C ILE A 26 -6.51 -11.39 9.64
N ALA A 27 -5.19 -11.21 9.61
CA ALA A 27 -4.24 -12.31 9.65
C ALA A 27 -4.35 -13.11 10.96
N VAL A 28 -4.48 -12.42 12.09
CA VAL A 28 -4.67 -13.07 13.39
C VAL A 28 -5.99 -13.84 13.45
N THR A 29 -7.08 -13.29 12.91
CA THR A 29 -8.38 -13.99 12.91
C THR A 29 -8.43 -15.21 11.99
N SER A 30 -7.55 -15.26 10.99
CA SER A 30 -7.49 -16.33 9.99
C SER A 30 -6.32 -17.30 10.20
N ASP A 31 -5.65 -17.26 11.36
CA ASP A 31 -4.45 -18.05 11.69
C ASP A 31 -3.34 -17.97 10.62
N PHE A 32 -3.19 -16.79 10.03
CA PHE A 32 -2.22 -16.48 8.98
C PHE A 32 -1.01 -15.71 9.55
N PHE A 33 0.13 -15.76 8.84
CA PHE A 33 1.36 -15.10 9.26
C PHE A 33 1.20 -13.56 9.26
N TRP A 34 1.11 -12.95 10.45
CA TRP A 34 0.77 -11.53 10.62
C TRP A 34 1.99 -10.59 10.66
N GLN A 35 3.18 -11.13 10.90
CA GLN A 35 4.43 -10.40 11.08
C GLN A 35 4.81 -9.49 9.89
N PRO A 36 4.56 -9.87 8.61
CA PRO A 36 4.82 -9.00 7.47
C PRO A 36 3.96 -7.73 7.53
N PHE A 37 2.68 -7.85 7.92
CA PHE A 37 1.80 -6.69 8.06
C PHE A 37 2.22 -5.79 9.22
N ALA A 38 2.62 -6.36 10.36
CA ALA A 38 3.17 -5.58 11.46
C ALA A 38 4.46 -4.84 11.08
N THR A 39 5.34 -5.51 10.34
CA THR A 39 6.59 -4.91 9.84
C THR A 39 6.28 -3.74 8.90
N LEU A 40 5.39 -3.93 7.93
CA LEU A 40 5.00 -2.87 7.00
C LEU A 40 4.26 -1.73 7.70
N ALA A 41 3.48 -2.01 8.75
CA ALA A 41 2.84 -0.98 9.57
C ALA A 41 3.89 -0.10 10.28
N LEU A 42 4.91 -0.72 10.90
CA LEU A 42 6.02 -0.02 11.54
C LEU A 42 6.85 0.78 10.53
N ILE A 43 7.12 0.24 9.33
CA ILE A 43 7.80 0.97 8.25
C ILE A 43 6.96 2.18 7.81
N GLY A 44 5.63 2.07 7.77
CA GLY A 44 4.72 3.20 7.57
C GLY A 44 4.93 4.31 8.61
N VAL A 45 5.00 3.94 9.89
CA VAL A 45 5.28 4.89 10.99
C VAL A 45 6.67 5.52 10.86
N VAL A 46 7.71 4.73 10.55
CA VAL A 46 9.06 5.26 10.32
C VAL A 46 9.08 6.21 9.12
N SER A 47 8.39 5.88 8.04
CA SER A 47 8.31 6.74 6.85
C SER A 47 7.68 8.11 7.18
N TYR A 48 6.74 8.15 8.13
CA TYR A 48 6.15 9.39 8.62
C TYR A 48 7.17 10.29 9.32
N THR A 49 8.27 9.77 9.89
CA THR A 49 9.27 10.60 10.58
C THR A 49 10.35 11.14 9.64
N LEU A 50 10.46 10.63 8.41
CA LEU A 50 11.51 11.00 7.45
C LEU A 50 11.22 12.28 6.68
N ASP A 51 12.25 12.85 6.07
CA ASP A 51 12.11 13.88 5.05
C ASP A 51 11.33 13.36 3.82
N SER A 52 10.83 14.28 3.00
CA SER A 52 9.99 13.95 1.84
C SER A 52 10.70 13.05 0.84
N ALA A 53 11.99 13.29 0.57
CA ALA A 53 12.75 12.54 -0.44
C ALA A 53 13.00 11.09 0.01
N SER A 54 13.40 10.89 1.27
CA SER A 54 13.60 9.56 1.84
C SER A 54 12.28 8.79 1.98
N ALA A 55 11.22 9.44 2.45
CA ALA A 55 9.91 8.82 2.58
C ALA A 55 9.36 8.33 1.23
N ARG A 56 9.55 9.08 0.14
CA ARG A 56 9.10 8.67 -1.20
C ARG A 56 9.73 7.38 -1.68
N LYS A 57 11.03 7.18 -1.40
CA LYS A 57 11.73 5.94 -1.77
C LYS A 57 11.13 4.74 -1.04
N ILE A 58 10.87 4.87 0.26
CA ILE A 58 10.24 3.80 1.05
C ILE A 58 8.82 3.54 0.58
N ILE A 59 8.02 4.59 0.39
CA ILE A 59 6.65 4.51 -0.14
C ILE A 59 6.63 3.79 -1.49
N LEU A 60 7.58 4.08 -2.39
CA LEU A 60 7.71 3.40 -3.68
C LEU A 60 7.96 1.90 -3.51
N VAL A 61 8.91 1.51 -2.63
CA VAL A 61 9.21 0.10 -2.37
C VAL A 61 7.97 -0.62 -1.80
N ILE A 62 7.24 0.01 -0.88
CA ILE A 62 5.99 -0.53 -0.35
C ILE A 62 4.94 -0.66 -1.46
N GLY A 63 4.80 0.35 -2.33
CA GLY A 63 3.89 0.32 -3.46
C GLY A 63 4.19 -0.82 -4.44
N LEU A 64 5.47 -1.13 -4.68
CA LEU A 64 5.87 -2.29 -5.48
C LEU A 64 5.50 -3.61 -4.80
N GLY A 65 5.66 -3.71 -3.47
CA GLY A 65 5.18 -4.87 -2.71
C GLY A 65 3.66 -5.03 -2.78
N PHE A 66 2.91 -3.92 -2.67
CA PHE A 66 1.46 -3.92 -2.83
C PHE A 66 1.04 -4.31 -4.25
N LEU A 67 1.80 -3.89 -5.27
CA LEU A 67 1.57 -4.29 -6.65
C LEU A 67 1.75 -5.79 -6.84
N ALA A 68 2.80 -6.38 -6.28
CA ALA A 68 2.99 -7.83 -6.31
C ALA A 68 1.78 -8.54 -5.68
N MET A 69 1.37 -8.14 -4.48
CA MET A 69 0.21 -8.72 -3.80
C MET A 69 -1.08 -8.57 -4.62
N THR A 70 -1.33 -7.39 -5.18
CA THR A 70 -2.53 -7.13 -5.99
C THR A 70 -2.50 -7.95 -7.28
N SER A 71 -1.31 -8.22 -7.83
CA SER A 71 -1.15 -9.03 -9.05
C SER A 71 -1.49 -10.50 -8.79
N GLU A 72 -1.17 -11.03 -7.61
CA GLU A 72 -1.60 -12.39 -7.19
C GLU A 72 -3.12 -12.53 -7.19
N PHE A 73 -3.87 -11.51 -6.74
CA PHE A 73 -5.34 -11.57 -6.81
C PHE A 73 -5.83 -11.71 -8.25
N PHE A 74 -5.25 -10.96 -9.18
CA PHE A 74 -5.62 -11.06 -10.60
C PHE A 74 -5.18 -12.38 -11.23
N TYR A 75 -4.04 -12.91 -10.80
CA TYR A 75 -3.59 -14.23 -11.22
C TYR A 75 -4.59 -15.31 -10.78
N GLU A 76 -4.96 -15.36 -9.50
CA GLU A 76 -5.96 -16.30 -8.97
C GLU A 76 -7.32 -16.17 -9.68
N ILE A 77 -7.80 -14.94 -9.93
CA ILE A 77 -9.01 -14.72 -10.74
C ILE A 77 -8.86 -15.29 -12.15
N SER A 78 -7.69 -15.11 -12.79
CA SER A 78 -7.43 -15.65 -14.14
C SER A 78 -7.42 -17.18 -14.18
N GLN A 79 -7.10 -17.84 -13.06
CA GLN A 79 -7.12 -19.29 -12.91
C GLN A 79 -8.53 -19.82 -12.54
N GLY A 80 -9.54 -18.95 -12.47
CA GLY A 80 -10.92 -19.33 -12.14
C GLY A 80 -11.24 -19.30 -10.64
N GLY A 81 -10.41 -18.65 -9.83
CA GLY A 81 -10.65 -18.46 -8.40
C GLY A 81 -11.98 -17.77 -8.11
N VAL A 82 -12.66 -18.20 -7.03
CA VAL A 82 -13.93 -17.62 -6.59
C VAL A 82 -13.66 -16.41 -5.68
N ILE A 83 -14.11 -15.23 -6.09
CA ILE A 83 -13.99 -13.99 -5.30
C ILE A 83 -14.72 -14.16 -3.95
N GLY A 84 -14.03 -13.86 -2.84
CA GLY A 84 -14.55 -14.08 -1.49
C GLY A 84 -14.51 -15.54 -1.02
N GLY A 85 -13.91 -16.44 -1.81
CA GLY A 85 -13.58 -17.80 -1.42
C GLY A 85 -12.30 -17.86 -0.58
N GLU A 86 -11.71 -19.06 -0.49
CA GLU A 86 -10.55 -19.33 0.36
C GLU A 86 -9.31 -18.50 -0.01
N ASN A 87 -9.04 -18.34 -1.31
CA ASN A 87 -7.79 -17.72 -1.82
C ASN A 87 -7.96 -16.26 -2.26
N LEU A 88 -9.18 -15.73 -2.29
CA LEU A 88 -9.45 -14.40 -2.81
C LEU A 88 -10.25 -13.57 -1.81
N PRO A 89 -9.81 -12.33 -1.50
CA PRO A 89 -10.62 -11.45 -0.67
C PRO A 89 -11.95 -11.12 -1.35
N PRO A 90 -12.97 -10.67 -0.58
CA PRO A 90 -14.22 -10.23 -1.17
C PRO A 90 -13.99 -9.02 -2.07
N LEU A 91 -14.87 -8.83 -3.06
CA LEU A 91 -14.72 -7.80 -4.10
C LEU A 91 -14.37 -6.40 -3.56
N PRO A 92 -15.01 -5.88 -2.48
CA PRO A 92 -14.63 -4.58 -1.92
C PRO A 92 -13.18 -4.52 -1.44
N GLY A 93 -12.66 -5.63 -0.89
CA GLY A 93 -11.27 -5.74 -0.46
C GLY A 93 -10.30 -5.66 -1.64
N ILE A 94 -10.60 -6.36 -2.74
CA ILE A 94 -9.80 -6.30 -3.99
C ILE A 94 -9.74 -4.88 -4.53
N VAL A 95 -10.90 -4.20 -4.61
CA VAL A 95 -10.99 -2.82 -5.10
C VAL A 95 -10.15 -1.86 -4.25
N LEU A 96 -10.22 -1.98 -2.92
CA LEU A 96 -9.41 -1.15 -2.02
C LEU A 96 -7.91 -1.42 -2.18
N TRP A 97 -7.51 -2.69 -2.32
CA TRP A 97 -6.11 -3.04 -2.60
C TRP A 97 -5.61 -2.38 -3.88
N VAL A 98 -6.38 -2.44 -4.98
CA VAL A 98 -6.02 -1.78 -6.24
C VAL A 98 -5.85 -0.27 -6.06
N ILE A 99 -6.82 0.39 -5.41
CA ILE A 99 -6.80 1.84 -5.20
C ILE A 99 -5.58 2.25 -4.36
N ILE A 100 -5.33 1.54 -3.25
CA ILE A 100 -4.19 1.84 -2.38
C ILE A 100 -2.86 1.57 -3.08
N THR A 101 -2.75 0.48 -3.83
CA THR A 101 -1.54 0.15 -4.61
C THR A 101 -1.21 1.27 -5.59
N LEU A 102 -2.18 1.69 -6.40
CA LEU A 102 -1.99 2.76 -7.38
C LEU A 102 -1.64 4.09 -6.70
N TRP A 103 -2.33 4.44 -5.61
CA TRP A 103 -2.07 5.69 -4.92
C TRP A 103 -0.68 5.73 -4.27
N VAL A 104 -0.26 4.64 -3.61
CA VAL A 104 1.07 4.51 -3.01
C VAL A 104 2.17 4.59 -4.07
N LEU A 105 1.99 3.93 -5.23
CA LEU A 105 2.93 4.02 -6.37
C LEU A 105 3.03 5.45 -6.92
N VAL A 106 1.90 6.13 -7.12
CA VAL A 106 1.88 7.51 -7.60
C VAL A 106 2.55 8.43 -6.58
N ALA A 107 2.29 8.26 -5.28
CA ALA A 107 2.93 9.03 -4.23
C ALA A 107 4.45 8.80 -4.18
N GLY A 108 4.90 7.55 -4.32
CA GLY A 108 6.32 7.21 -4.38
C GLY A 108 7.01 7.78 -5.62
N THR A 109 6.30 7.86 -6.76
CA THR A 109 6.85 8.35 -8.03
C THR A 109 6.62 9.83 -8.32
N ALA A 110 5.92 10.56 -7.45
CA ALA A 110 5.41 11.89 -7.75
C ALA A 110 6.50 12.92 -8.13
N THR A 111 7.68 12.84 -7.51
CA THR A 111 8.82 13.73 -7.84
C THR A 111 9.51 13.34 -9.14
N TYR A 112 9.45 12.07 -9.55
CA TYR A 112 10.07 11.58 -10.80
C TYR A 112 9.17 11.79 -12.03
N THR A 113 7.86 11.94 -11.81
CA THR A 113 6.85 12.12 -12.86
C THR A 113 6.47 13.59 -13.07
N GLY A 114 7.03 14.51 -12.30
CA GLY A 114 6.71 15.95 -12.37
C GLY A 114 5.34 16.32 -11.81
N LEU A 115 4.64 15.38 -11.14
CA LEU A 115 3.35 15.63 -10.51
C LEU A 115 3.44 16.60 -9.33
N ILE A 116 4.62 16.69 -8.72
CA ILE A 116 4.97 17.64 -7.67
C ILE A 116 6.40 18.14 -7.89
N LYS A 117 6.70 19.35 -7.40
CA LYS A 117 8.07 19.88 -7.44
C LYS A 117 8.98 19.03 -6.54
N SER A 118 10.14 18.67 -7.07
CA SER A 118 11.22 18.11 -6.26
C SER A 118 11.72 19.17 -5.30
N GLU A 119 11.67 18.89 -4.00
CA GLU A 119 12.38 19.67 -2.98
C GLU A 119 13.84 19.22 -3.01
N THR A 120 14.62 19.76 -3.96
CA THR A 120 16.10 19.73 -3.90
C THR A 120 16.59 20.81 -2.96
#